data_AF-A0A7C1Z446-F1
#
_entry.id   AF-A0A7C1Z446-F1
#
_cell.length_a   1.000
_cell.length_b   1.000
_cell.length_c   1.000
_cell.angle_alpha   90.00
_cell.angle_beta   90.00
_cell.angle_gamma   90.00
#
_symmetry.space_group_name_H-M   'P 1'
#
loop_
_entity.id
_entity.type
_entity.pdbx_description
1 polymer ?
#
loop_
_entity_poly.entity_id
_entity_poly.type
_entity_poly.pdbx_seq_one_letter_code
_entity_poly.pdbx_strand_id
1 'polypeptide(L)'
;MKPAHWFEFNYYHGWLVSEEVDSNRSYQISNPGGATGTTMREVYHPKFFATNIFTFTPLRKLNVSVGNSIVYTDFGPHPGYLLPILFYKAVDHSVNANTDNMNSQMFLDVSSRNIKNLHLYGTWYVDEVNTANMFDPDKHSNLFSWKLGGRLSNFPVQNLSVTGEWTRTNALVFRYYVNTLTYESNRYNMGHYLTDNARYQIINDAYVFGSWQYSNIEGNDMAKYTHPLFHGKTNTISIGLNFGF
;
A
#
# COMPACT_ATOMS: atom_id res chain seq x y z
N MET A 1 -11.62 -7.68 -17.89
CA MET A 1 -12.01 -7.78 -19.33
C MET A 1 -10.88 -7.21 -20.19
N LYS A 2 -10.60 -7.77 -21.37
CA LYS A 2 -9.52 -7.30 -22.26
C LYS A 2 -10.03 -7.12 -23.70
N PRO A 3 -10.74 -6.02 -23.99
CA PRO A 3 -11.32 -5.80 -25.32
C PRO A 3 -10.28 -5.54 -26.40
N ALA A 4 -9.05 -5.12 -26.04
CA ALA A 4 -7.94 -4.95 -26.98
C ALA A 4 -6.63 -5.39 -26.34
N HIS A 5 -5.62 -5.71 -27.15
CA HIS A 5 -4.29 -6.12 -26.65
C HIS A 5 -3.58 -5.01 -25.86
N TRP A 6 -3.93 -3.75 -26.12
CA TRP A 6 -3.39 -2.57 -25.45
C TRP A 6 -4.26 -2.07 -24.30
N PHE A 7 -5.38 -2.74 -23.99
CA PHE A 7 -6.37 -2.26 -23.02
C PHE A 7 -7.00 -3.38 -22.20
N GLU A 8 -6.97 -3.21 -20.89
CA GLU A 8 -7.62 -4.05 -19.91
C GLU A 8 -8.48 -3.19 -18.99
N PHE A 9 -9.62 -3.74 -18.61
CA PHE A 9 -10.59 -3.09 -17.74
C PHE A 9 -11.06 -4.05 -16.66
N ASN A 10 -10.94 -3.63 -15.41
CA ASN A 10 -11.39 -4.39 -14.25
C ASN A 10 -12.38 -3.55 -13.44
N TYR A 11 -13.41 -4.21 -12.92
CA TYR A 11 -14.41 -3.59 -12.10
C TYR A 11 -14.80 -4.56 -10.98
N TYR A 12 -14.95 -4.02 -9.77
CA TYR A 12 -15.37 -4.78 -8.61
C TYR A 12 -16.44 -4.00 -7.86
N HIS A 13 -17.43 -4.72 -7.36
CA HIS A 13 -18.37 -4.24 -6.38
C HIS A 13 -18.49 -5.28 -5.27
N GLY A 14 -18.58 -4.80 -4.03
CA GLY A 14 -18.54 -5.67 -2.88
C GLY A 14 -19.33 -5.13 -1.70
N TRP A 15 -19.72 -6.05 -0.83
CA TRP A 15 -20.25 -5.79 0.49
C TRP A 15 -19.09 -5.92 1.46
N LEU A 16 -18.90 -4.90 2.27
CA LEU A 16 -17.90 -4.88 3.33
C LEU A 16 -18.59 -5.01 4.68
N VAL A 17 -17.83 -5.40 5.70
CA VAL A 17 -18.30 -5.39 7.08
C VAL A 17 -17.76 -4.14 7.76
N SER A 18 -18.65 -3.23 8.17
CA SER A 18 -18.26 -1.99 8.85
C SER A 18 -17.77 -2.23 10.28
N GLU A 19 -18.35 -3.21 10.98
CA GLU A 19 -18.21 -3.39 12.43
C GLU A 19 -18.57 -2.12 13.22
N GLU A 20 -19.46 -1.29 12.66
CA GLU A 20 -20.09 -0.14 13.32
C GLU A 20 -21.54 -0.50 13.64
N VAL A 21 -21.91 -0.49 14.92
CA VAL A 21 -23.23 -0.94 15.40
C VAL A 21 -24.31 0.09 15.07
N ASP A 22 -25.32 -0.35 14.33
CA ASP A 22 -26.57 0.39 14.15
C ASP A 22 -27.50 0.07 15.33
N SER A 23 -27.54 1.00 16.29
CA SER A 23 -28.36 0.85 17.49
C SER A 23 -29.87 0.81 17.19
N ASN A 24 -30.32 1.44 16.11
CA ASN A 24 -31.74 1.47 15.73
C ASN A 24 -32.20 0.17 15.08
N ARG A 25 -31.28 -0.56 14.41
CA ARG A 25 -31.57 -1.87 13.80
C ARG A 25 -31.25 -3.06 14.70
N SER A 26 -30.50 -2.83 15.77
CA SER A 26 -30.19 -3.86 16.77
C SER A 26 -31.43 -4.17 17.62
N TYR A 27 -31.62 -5.43 18.03
CA TYR A 27 -32.84 -5.85 18.73
C TYR A 27 -32.60 -6.93 19.78
N GLN A 28 -33.46 -6.99 20.79
CA GLN A 28 -33.38 -8.01 21.83
C GLN A 28 -33.80 -9.37 21.30
N ILE A 29 -33.01 -10.39 21.63
CA ILE A 29 -33.32 -11.80 21.37
C ILE A 29 -33.37 -12.58 22.69
N SER A 30 -34.23 -13.59 22.74
CA SER A 30 -34.30 -14.51 23.86
C SER A 30 -33.05 -15.40 23.90
N ASN A 31 -32.46 -15.59 25.07
CA ASN A 31 -31.31 -16.47 25.22
C ASN A 31 -31.66 -17.92 24.81
N PRO A 32 -30.98 -18.50 23.81
CA PRO A 32 -31.12 -19.91 23.50
C PRO A 32 -30.44 -20.72 24.63
N GLY A 33 -31.24 -21.37 25.48
CA GLY A 33 -30.74 -22.19 26.59
C GLY A 33 -31.51 -22.10 27.92
N GLY A 34 -32.59 -21.31 27.99
CA GLY A 34 -33.49 -21.31 29.16
C GLY A 34 -33.02 -20.45 30.35
N ALA A 35 -31.90 -19.75 30.24
CA ALA A 35 -31.54 -18.72 31.21
C ALA A 35 -32.49 -17.52 31.04
N THR A 36 -33.20 -17.14 32.12
CA THR A 36 -34.03 -15.93 32.17
C THR A 36 -33.17 -14.69 31.87
N GLY A 37 -33.32 -14.13 30.66
CA GLY A 37 -32.61 -12.94 30.22
C GLY A 37 -32.75 -12.69 28.71
N THR A 38 -32.69 -11.44 28.29
CA THR A 38 -32.60 -11.02 26.89
C THR A 38 -31.15 -10.65 26.57
N THR A 39 -30.61 -11.11 25.44
CA THR A 39 -29.35 -10.57 24.91
C THR A 39 -29.63 -9.66 23.73
N MET A 40 -28.81 -8.63 23.52
CA MET A 40 -28.95 -7.76 22.36
C MET A 40 -28.28 -8.42 21.16
N ARG A 41 -29.01 -8.51 20.04
CA ARG A 41 -28.43 -8.84 18.74
C ARG A 41 -28.04 -7.56 18.04
N GLU A 42 -26.73 -7.34 17.93
CA GLU A 42 -26.17 -6.21 17.20
C GLU A 42 -26.32 -6.40 15.69
N VAL A 43 -26.60 -5.30 15.00
CA VAL A 43 -26.65 -5.22 13.54
C VAL A 43 -25.71 -4.11 13.12
N TYR A 44 -24.80 -4.40 12.19
CA TYR A 44 -23.86 -3.38 11.69
C TYR A 44 -24.47 -2.52 10.59
N HIS A 45 -24.00 -1.27 10.49
CA HIS A 45 -24.29 -0.39 9.36
C HIS A 45 -23.85 -1.03 8.03
N PRO A 46 -24.68 -1.00 6.98
CA PRO A 46 -24.32 -1.59 5.70
C PRO A 46 -23.18 -0.79 5.06
N LYS A 47 -22.14 -1.48 4.58
CA LYS A 47 -20.98 -0.87 3.94
C LYS A 47 -20.72 -1.54 2.61
N PHE A 48 -20.41 -0.75 1.61
CA PHE A 48 -20.22 -1.21 0.25
C PHE A 48 -18.97 -0.60 -0.37
N PHE A 49 -18.48 -1.26 -1.41
CA PHE A 49 -17.31 -0.84 -2.16
C PHE A 49 -17.57 -0.97 -3.65
N ALA A 50 -17.12 0.01 -4.44
CA ALA A 50 -17.05 -0.08 -5.88
C ALA A 50 -15.70 0.44 -6.37
N THR A 51 -15.13 -0.19 -7.39
CA THR A 51 -13.91 0.32 -8.04
C THR A 51 -13.87 -0.07 -9.51
N ASN A 52 -13.28 0.81 -10.31
CA ASN A 52 -12.90 0.53 -11.69
C ASN A 52 -11.44 0.85 -11.95
N ILE A 53 -10.83 0.06 -12.83
CA ILE A 53 -9.41 0.12 -13.17
C ILE A 53 -9.28 -0.02 -14.68
N PHE A 54 -8.64 0.96 -15.30
CA PHE A 54 -8.36 1.03 -16.72
C PHE A 54 -6.85 0.89 -16.93
N THR A 55 -6.41 -0.24 -17.45
CA THR A 55 -5.00 -0.53 -17.71
C THR A 55 -4.71 -0.42 -19.20
N PHE A 56 -3.78 0.47 -19.53
CA PHE A 56 -3.27 0.70 -20.88
C PHE A 56 -1.88 0.08 -21.03
N THR A 57 -1.62 -0.54 -22.17
CA THR A 57 -0.32 -1.14 -22.51
C THR A 57 0.29 -0.43 -23.72
N PRO A 58 0.76 0.82 -23.57
CA PRO A 58 1.25 1.63 -24.69
C PRO A 58 2.51 1.06 -25.35
N LEU A 59 3.32 0.33 -24.58
CA LEU A 59 4.47 -0.43 -25.08
C LEU A 59 4.40 -1.86 -24.54
N ARG A 60 4.93 -2.82 -25.30
CA ARG A 60 5.02 -4.20 -24.83
C ARG A 60 5.76 -4.24 -23.49
N LYS A 61 5.16 -4.86 -22.48
CA LYS A 61 5.68 -4.96 -21.10
C LYS A 61 5.64 -3.67 -20.26
N LEU A 62 4.96 -2.62 -20.73
CA LEU A 62 4.65 -1.42 -19.95
C LEU A 62 3.14 -1.33 -19.76
N ASN A 63 2.69 -1.46 -18.52
CA ASN A 63 1.30 -1.26 -18.13
C ASN A 63 1.18 0.03 -17.33
N VAL A 64 0.18 0.84 -17.67
CA VAL A 64 -0.20 2.04 -16.94
C VAL A 64 -1.68 1.91 -16.62
N SER A 65 -2.03 1.87 -15.33
CA SER A 65 -3.42 1.79 -14.88
C SER A 65 -3.85 3.10 -14.27
N VAL A 66 -5.08 3.52 -14.56
CA VAL A 66 -5.76 4.59 -13.84
C VAL A 66 -7.09 4.05 -13.34
N GLY A 67 -7.52 4.48 -12.16
CA GLY A 67 -8.76 4.01 -11.59
C GLY A 67 -9.29 4.91 -10.50
N ASN A 68 -10.53 4.63 -10.12
CA ASN A 68 -11.13 5.23 -8.94
C ASN A 68 -11.93 4.19 -8.17
N SER A 69 -12.12 4.45 -6.88
CA SER A 69 -12.92 3.64 -5.99
C SER A 69 -13.78 4.49 -5.10
N ILE A 70 -14.78 3.87 -4.49
CA ILE A 70 -15.62 4.49 -3.48
C ILE A 70 -16.03 3.46 -2.43
N VAL A 71 -15.92 3.87 -1.17
CA VAL A 71 -16.56 3.22 -0.03
C VAL A 71 -17.80 4.05 0.29
N TYR A 72 -18.96 3.41 0.39
CA TYR A 72 -20.22 4.10 0.67
C TYR A 72 -21.11 3.29 1.63
N THR A 73 -22.03 3.98 2.31
CA THR A 73 -22.90 3.44 3.37
C THR A 73 -24.33 3.96 3.23
N ASP A 74 -25.18 3.54 4.17
CA ASP A 74 -26.50 4.09 4.54
C ASP A 74 -27.64 3.81 3.58
N PHE A 75 -27.40 3.91 2.28
CA PHE A 75 -28.29 3.38 1.27
C PHE A 75 -27.77 2.04 0.74
N GLY A 76 -28.68 1.16 0.35
CA GLY A 76 -28.33 -0.12 -0.27
C GLY A 76 -27.51 0.05 -1.56
N PRO A 77 -27.22 -1.04 -2.29
CA PRO A 77 -26.49 -0.96 -3.55
C PRO A 77 -27.07 0.08 -4.51
N HIS A 78 -26.26 1.09 -4.85
CA HIS A 78 -26.73 2.21 -5.66
C HIS A 78 -26.39 2.01 -7.15
N PRO A 79 -27.35 2.14 -8.09
CA PRO A 79 -27.10 1.89 -9.52
C PRO A 79 -25.94 2.69 -10.11
N GLY A 80 -25.73 3.93 -9.66
CA GLY A 80 -24.61 4.77 -10.10
C GLY A 80 -23.23 4.18 -9.77
N TYR A 81 -23.12 3.45 -8.65
CA TYR A 81 -21.88 2.75 -8.28
C TYR A 81 -21.75 1.37 -8.92
N LEU A 82 -22.83 0.86 -9.52
CA LEU A 82 -22.82 -0.38 -10.32
C LEU A 82 -22.33 -0.18 -11.75
N LEU A 83 -22.29 1.07 -12.22
CA LEU A 83 -21.80 1.41 -13.55
C LEU A 83 -20.27 1.44 -13.54
N PRO A 84 -19.61 0.56 -14.31
CA PRO A 84 -18.21 0.27 -14.08
C PRO A 84 -17.29 1.29 -14.78
N ILE A 85 -17.85 2.22 -15.56
CA ILE A 85 -17.10 3.24 -16.32
C ILE A 85 -17.14 4.64 -15.69
N LEU A 86 -17.91 4.83 -14.62
CA LEU A 86 -18.13 6.16 -14.06
C LEU A 86 -16.99 6.60 -13.15
N PHE A 87 -16.88 7.92 -13.02
CA PHE A 87 -16.08 8.52 -11.97
C PHE A 87 -16.93 8.64 -10.70
N TYR A 88 -16.68 7.79 -9.70
CA TYR A 88 -17.59 7.63 -8.58
C TYR A 88 -17.71 8.87 -7.70
N LYS A 89 -16.70 9.73 -7.64
CA LYS A 89 -16.85 11.00 -6.93
C LYS A 89 -17.90 11.92 -7.54
N ALA A 90 -18.03 11.93 -8.88
CA ALA A 90 -19.07 12.72 -9.52
C ALA A 90 -20.47 12.16 -9.23
N VAL A 91 -20.59 10.83 -9.16
CA VAL A 91 -21.83 10.16 -8.75
C VAL A 91 -22.17 10.54 -7.30
N ASP A 92 -21.18 10.46 -6.41
CA ASP A 92 -21.32 10.80 -4.99
C ASP A 92 -21.83 12.23 -4.77
N HIS A 93 -21.17 13.22 -5.39
CA HIS A 93 -21.61 14.61 -5.34
C HIS A 93 -23.05 14.82 -5.87
N SER A 94 -23.50 13.96 -6.79
CA SER A 94 -24.85 14.04 -7.34
C SER A 94 -25.90 13.42 -6.40
N VAL A 95 -25.58 12.34 -5.69
CA VAL A 95 -26.54 11.61 -4.85
C VAL A 95 -26.56 12.12 -3.41
N ASN A 96 -25.45 12.67 -2.93
CA ASN A 96 -25.29 13.25 -1.61
C ASN A 96 -25.22 14.79 -1.67
N ALA A 97 -25.93 15.40 -2.62
CA ALA A 97 -25.96 16.85 -2.77
C ALA A 97 -26.47 17.53 -1.48
N ASN A 98 -25.68 18.46 -0.93
CA ASN A 98 -25.94 19.19 0.31
C ASN A 98 -25.86 18.38 1.61
N THR A 99 -25.26 17.18 1.56
CA THR A 99 -24.89 16.42 2.75
C THR A 99 -23.42 16.00 2.66
N ASP A 100 -22.92 15.35 3.69
CA ASP A 100 -21.59 14.77 3.70
C ASP A 100 -21.44 13.71 2.61
N ASN A 101 -20.34 13.81 1.87
CA ASN A 101 -19.98 12.90 0.80
C ASN A 101 -19.54 11.53 1.33
N MET A 102 -19.47 10.55 0.43
CA MET A 102 -18.89 9.25 0.70
C MET A 102 -17.36 9.28 0.54
N ASN A 103 -16.69 8.17 0.83
CA ASN A 103 -15.24 8.11 0.73
C ASN A 103 -14.78 7.64 -0.66
N SER A 104 -14.38 8.58 -1.51
CA SER A 104 -13.93 8.35 -2.88
C SER A 104 -12.42 8.45 -3.05
N GLN A 105 -11.80 7.52 -3.77
CA GLN A 105 -10.35 7.49 -4.01
C GLN A 105 -10.00 7.40 -5.49
N MET A 106 -8.79 7.79 -5.82
CA MET A 106 -8.20 7.67 -7.15
C MET A 106 -6.83 7.04 -7.06
N PHE A 107 -6.43 6.34 -8.12
CA PHE A 107 -5.10 5.76 -8.17
C PHE A 107 -4.55 5.68 -9.59
N LEU A 108 -3.22 5.76 -9.67
CA LEU A 108 -2.41 5.60 -10.85
C LEU A 108 -1.35 4.53 -10.55
N ASP A 109 -1.30 3.48 -11.36
CA ASP A 109 -0.28 2.45 -11.28
C ASP A 109 0.56 2.41 -12.56
N VAL A 110 1.85 2.13 -12.40
CA VAL A 110 2.77 1.86 -13.51
C VAL A 110 3.49 0.57 -13.20
N SER A 111 3.63 -0.30 -14.20
CA SER A 111 4.39 -1.55 -14.10
C SER A 111 5.13 -1.80 -15.41
N SER A 112 6.47 -1.83 -15.36
CA SER A 112 7.34 -2.04 -16.51
C SER A 112 8.29 -3.22 -16.32
N ARG A 113 8.37 -4.08 -17.35
CA ARG A 113 9.40 -5.14 -17.49
C ARG A 113 10.22 -4.94 -18.77
N ASN A 114 10.38 -3.69 -19.19
CA ASN A 114 11.13 -3.35 -20.40
C ASN A 114 12.64 -3.54 -20.23
N ILE A 115 13.15 -3.43 -19.00
CA ILE A 115 14.55 -3.70 -18.68
C ILE A 115 14.71 -5.20 -18.38
N LYS A 116 15.72 -5.83 -18.97
CA LYS A 116 16.00 -7.26 -18.77
C LYS A 116 16.23 -7.52 -17.28
N ASN A 117 15.69 -8.64 -16.76
CA ASN A 117 15.84 -9.06 -15.37
C ASN A 117 15.20 -8.13 -14.32
N LEU A 118 14.64 -6.97 -14.71
CA LEU A 118 14.14 -5.95 -13.80
C LEU A 118 12.66 -5.66 -14.05
N HIS A 119 11.87 -5.77 -12.99
CA HIS A 119 10.49 -5.31 -12.95
C HIS A 119 10.42 -4.05 -12.09
N LEU A 120 10.05 -2.92 -12.67
CA LEU A 120 9.79 -1.68 -11.96
C LEU A 120 8.29 -1.49 -11.83
N TYR A 121 7.84 -1.02 -10.68
CA TYR A 121 6.43 -0.69 -10.46
C TYR A 121 6.30 0.51 -9.52
N GLY A 122 5.20 1.22 -9.67
CA GLY A 122 4.84 2.34 -8.82
C GLY A 122 3.34 2.52 -8.75
N THR A 123 2.86 2.97 -7.60
CA THR A 123 1.47 3.29 -7.32
C THR A 123 1.42 4.65 -6.66
N TRP A 124 0.55 5.51 -7.18
CA TRP A 124 0.12 6.73 -6.52
C TRP A 124 -1.36 6.61 -6.19
N TYR A 125 -1.69 6.77 -4.93
CA TYR A 125 -3.03 6.67 -4.39
C TYR A 125 -3.42 8.00 -3.77
N VAL A 126 -4.63 8.45 -4.08
CA VAL A 126 -5.22 9.70 -3.57
C VAL A 126 -6.50 9.33 -2.84
N ASP A 127 -6.54 9.64 -1.56
CA ASP A 127 -7.71 9.52 -0.72
C ASP A 127 -8.41 10.88 -0.56
N GLU A 128 -9.71 10.84 -0.33
CA GLU A 128 -10.56 12.02 -0.14
C GLU A 128 -10.38 13.09 -1.23
N VAL A 129 -10.54 12.69 -2.49
CA VAL A 129 -10.22 13.56 -3.66
C VAL A 129 -11.06 14.85 -3.66
N ASN A 130 -10.54 16.01 -3.26
CA ASN A 130 -11.24 17.27 -3.45
C ASN A 130 -10.86 17.87 -4.81
N THR A 131 -11.71 17.67 -5.83
CA THR A 131 -11.44 18.12 -7.21
C THR A 131 -11.38 19.65 -7.35
N ALA A 132 -12.05 20.41 -6.48
CA ALA A 132 -12.08 21.87 -6.56
C ALA A 132 -10.75 22.52 -6.13
N ASN A 133 -10.07 21.92 -5.15
CA ASN A 133 -8.85 22.48 -4.55
C ASN A 133 -7.60 21.62 -4.80
N MET A 134 -7.68 20.57 -5.63
CA MET A 134 -6.60 19.60 -5.82
C MET A 134 -5.26 20.20 -6.28
N PHE A 135 -5.30 21.33 -7.00
CA PHE A 135 -4.11 22.02 -7.52
C PHE A 135 -3.81 23.33 -6.79
N ASP A 136 -4.55 23.67 -5.73
CA ASP A 136 -4.31 24.86 -4.90
C ASP A 136 -3.33 24.49 -3.77
N PRO A 137 -2.07 24.97 -3.78
CA PRO A 137 -1.07 24.60 -2.79
C PRO A 137 -1.48 24.93 -1.35
N ASP A 138 -2.29 25.97 -1.16
CA ASP A 138 -2.68 26.47 0.16
C ASP A 138 -3.98 25.80 0.67
N LYS A 139 -4.74 25.14 -0.20
CA LYS A 139 -6.04 24.52 0.11
C LYS A 139 -6.15 23.03 -0.22
N HIS A 140 -5.12 22.42 -0.80
CA HIS A 140 -5.16 21.01 -1.12
C HIS A 140 -5.22 20.18 0.18
N SER A 141 -6.34 19.48 0.38
CA SER A 141 -6.55 18.56 1.51
C SER A 141 -6.39 17.10 1.11
N ASN A 142 -5.90 16.85 -0.11
CA ASN A 142 -5.84 15.50 -0.66
C ASN A 142 -4.77 14.68 0.06
N LEU A 143 -5.18 13.51 0.55
CA LEU A 143 -4.33 12.63 1.31
C LEU A 143 -3.69 11.63 0.35
N PHE A 144 -2.36 11.53 0.35
CA PHE A 144 -1.64 10.76 -0.65
C PHE A 144 -0.86 9.59 -0.06
N SER A 145 -0.81 8.50 -0.81
CA SER A 145 0.10 7.38 -0.58
C SER A 145 0.86 7.05 -1.84
N TRP A 146 2.16 6.82 -1.70
CA TRP A 146 3.06 6.43 -2.77
C TRP A 146 3.67 5.09 -2.44
N LYS A 147 3.77 4.22 -3.44
CA LYS A 147 4.57 3.00 -3.38
C LYS A 147 5.41 2.93 -4.63
N LEU A 148 6.72 2.78 -4.48
CA LEU A 148 7.66 2.58 -5.57
C LEU A 148 8.46 1.31 -5.27
N GLY A 149 8.67 0.49 -6.29
CA GLY A 149 9.41 -0.74 -6.09
C GLY A 149 10.07 -1.27 -7.34
N GLY A 150 11.07 -2.11 -7.11
CA GLY A 150 11.83 -2.78 -8.14
C GLY A 150 12.12 -4.20 -7.71
N ARG A 151 11.97 -5.15 -8.63
CA ARG A 151 12.41 -6.53 -8.46
C ARG A 151 13.42 -6.90 -9.52
N LEU A 152 14.66 -7.10 -9.09
CA LEU A 152 15.71 -7.70 -9.89
C LEU A 152 15.63 -9.22 -9.74
N SER A 153 15.70 -9.98 -10.82
CA SER A 153 15.60 -11.44 -10.80
C SER A 153 16.56 -12.08 -11.79
N ASN A 154 17.20 -13.18 -11.40
CA ASN A 154 18.16 -13.92 -12.22
C ASN A 154 19.36 -13.08 -12.68
N PHE A 155 19.77 -12.10 -11.87
CA PHE A 155 20.95 -11.28 -12.09
C PHE A 155 21.48 -10.75 -10.74
N PRO A 156 22.78 -10.85 -10.44
CA PRO A 156 23.82 -11.54 -11.22
C PRO A 156 23.79 -13.08 -11.06
N VAL A 157 23.10 -13.60 -10.05
CA VAL A 157 22.98 -15.04 -9.76
C VAL A 157 21.65 -15.58 -10.27
N GLN A 158 21.67 -16.76 -10.89
CA GLN A 158 20.44 -17.45 -11.35
C GLN A 158 19.62 -17.94 -10.17
N ASN A 159 18.29 -17.91 -10.29
CA ASN A 159 17.33 -18.28 -9.23
C ASN A 159 17.34 -17.38 -7.98
N LEU A 160 18.06 -16.25 -8.03
CA LEU A 160 17.99 -15.21 -7.00
C LEU A 160 17.07 -14.08 -7.47
N SER A 161 16.22 -13.60 -6.56
CA SER A 161 15.45 -12.38 -6.75
C SER A 161 15.63 -11.45 -5.57
N VAL A 162 15.88 -10.18 -5.85
CA VAL A 162 15.98 -9.11 -4.87
C VAL A 162 14.87 -8.11 -5.15
N THR A 163 14.09 -7.79 -4.13
CA THR A 163 13.05 -6.75 -4.20
C THR A 163 13.44 -5.59 -3.29
N GLY A 164 13.38 -4.38 -3.80
CA GLY A 164 13.40 -3.15 -3.00
C GLY A 164 12.06 -2.43 -3.15
N GLU A 165 11.48 -2.03 -2.02
CA GLU A 165 10.22 -1.30 -1.97
C GLU A 165 10.36 -0.08 -1.05
N TRP A 166 9.78 1.04 -1.50
CA TRP A 166 9.63 2.27 -0.74
C TRP A 166 8.16 2.66 -0.74
N THR A 167 7.59 2.86 0.44
CA THR A 167 6.23 3.35 0.63
C THR A 167 6.27 4.58 1.52
N ARG A 168 5.49 5.60 1.14
CA ARG A 168 5.19 6.74 1.99
C ARG A 168 3.70 7.02 1.95
N THR A 169 3.06 6.96 3.10
CA THR A 169 1.64 7.21 3.28
C THR A 169 1.46 8.38 4.22
N ASN A 170 0.73 9.41 3.79
CA ASN A 170 0.42 10.54 4.64
C ASN A 170 -0.47 10.11 5.82
N ALA A 171 -0.50 10.92 6.89
CA ALA A 171 -1.47 10.73 7.96
C ALA A 171 -2.90 10.80 7.40
N LEU A 172 -3.83 10.07 8.01
CA LEU A 172 -5.26 10.00 7.66
C LEU A 172 -5.62 9.28 6.34
N VAL A 173 -4.66 8.87 5.51
CA VAL A 173 -4.95 8.03 4.32
C VAL A 173 -5.57 6.70 4.77
N PHE A 174 -6.56 6.19 4.05
CA PHE A 174 -7.41 5.04 4.39
C PHE A 174 -8.39 5.28 5.53
N ARG A 175 -8.32 6.43 6.21
CA ARG A 175 -9.23 6.81 7.29
C ARG A 175 -10.31 7.74 6.77
N TYR A 176 -11.40 7.81 7.52
CA TYR A 176 -12.48 8.75 7.26
C TYR A 176 -13.11 9.14 8.61
N TYR A 177 -13.63 10.36 8.73
CA TYR A 177 -14.20 10.85 10.00
C TYR A 177 -15.52 10.15 10.35
N VAL A 178 -16.26 9.68 9.34
CA VAL A 178 -17.36 8.72 9.52
C VAL A 178 -16.80 7.31 9.46
N ASN A 179 -16.86 6.57 10.57
CA ASN A 179 -16.22 5.25 10.68
C ASN A 179 -16.75 4.21 9.68
N THR A 180 -18.02 4.30 9.26
CA THR A 180 -18.60 3.41 8.25
C THR A 180 -17.97 3.59 6.86
N LEU A 181 -17.23 4.68 6.64
CA LEU A 181 -16.62 5.04 5.37
C LEU A 181 -15.09 4.86 5.31
N THR A 182 -14.46 4.28 6.35
CA THR A 182 -13.02 3.95 6.30
C THR A 182 -12.70 2.97 5.16
N TYR A 183 -11.48 2.97 4.63
CA TYR A 183 -11.04 2.07 3.56
C TYR A 183 -10.71 0.65 4.08
N GLU A 184 -11.67 0.05 4.79
CA GLU A 184 -11.48 -1.17 5.58
C GLU A 184 -12.71 -2.09 5.52
N SER A 185 -12.48 -3.39 5.73
CA SER A 185 -13.55 -4.36 6.05
C SER A 185 -13.12 -5.17 7.25
N ASN A 186 -14.02 -5.34 8.23
CA ASN A 186 -13.71 -6.06 9.48
C ASN A 186 -12.47 -5.49 10.20
N ARG A 187 -12.28 -4.16 10.16
CA ARG A 187 -11.09 -3.45 10.67
C ARG A 187 -9.77 -3.82 9.97
N TYR A 188 -9.81 -4.57 8.87
CA TYR A 188 -8.64 -4.81 8.02
C TYR A 188 -8.60 -3.77 6.91
N ASN A 189 -7.52 -3.01 6.87
CA ASN A 189 -7.25 -2.08 5.78
C ASN A 189 -7.17 -2.79 4.44
N MET A 190 -7.90 -2.28 3.45
CA MET A 190 -7.86 -2.78 2.07
C MET A 190 -6.74 -2.13 1.24
N GLY A 191 -6.08 -1.10 1.79
CA GLY A 191 -4.97 -0.38 1.18
C GLY A 191 -3.60 -0.97 1.55
N HIS A 192 -2.62 -0.10 1.82
CA HIS A 192 -1.29 -0.54 2.24
C HIS A 192 -1.31 -1.11 3.67
N TYR A 193 -0.68 -2.26 3.91
CA TYR A 193 -0.76 -2.97 5.19
C TYR A 193 -0.23 -2.18 6.41
N LEU A 194 0.64 -1.18 6.20
CA LEU A 194 1.10 -0.29 7.27
C LEU A 194 0.14 0.87 7.57
N THR A 195 -0.97 0.97 6.85
CA THR A 195 -2.03 1.97 7.07
C THR A 195 -1.53 3.42 6.93
N ASP A 196 -2.14 4.35 7.64
CA ASP A 196 -1.85 5.78 7.56
C ASP A 196 -0.58 6.17 8.33
N ASN A 197 -0.02 7.35 8.02
CA ASN A 197 1.18 7.88 8.69
C ASN A 197 2.39 6.93 8.68
N ALA A 198 2.48 6.09 7.65
CA ALA A 198 3.53 5.09 7.55
C ALA A 198 4.62 5.52 6.56
N ARG A 199 5.88 5.32 6.97
CA ARG A 199 7.02 5.31 6.06
C ARG A 199 7.68 3.95 6.13
N TYR A 200 7.86 3.32 4.98
CA TYR A 200 8.45 2.00 4.88
C TYR A 200 9.46 1.93 3.76
N GLN A 201 10.58 1.30 4.04
CA GLN A 201 11.71 1.20 3.14
C GLN A 201 12.38 -0.14 3.40
N ILE A 202 12.22 -1.09 2.49
CA ILE A 202 13.06 -2.29 2.46
C ILE A 202 14.20 -1.98 1.51
N ILE A 203 15.27 -1.42 2.05
CA ILE A 203 16.59 -1.70 1.49
C ILE A 203 17.01 -3.00 2.16
N ASN A 204 17.31 -4.04 1.38
CA ASN A 204 18.16 -5.10 1.90
C ASN A 204 19.52 -4.42 2.14
N ASP A 205 19.84 -4.01 3.37
CA ASP A 205 21.16 -3.50 3.75
C ASP A 205 22.18 -4.66 3.79
N ALA A 206 22.15 -5.48 2.73
CA ALA A 206 23.15 -6.47 2.42
C ALA A 206 24.28 -5.76 1.69
N TYR A 207 25.26 -5.28 2.45
CA TYR A 207 26.53 -4.84 1.86
C TYR A 207 27.61 -5.88 2.10
N VAL A 208 28.36 -6.16 1.05
CA VAL A 208 29.58 -6.96 1.09
C VAL A 208 30.73 -5.97 1.16
N PHE A 209 31.62 -6.16 2.13
CA PHE A 209 32.84 -5.37 2.23
C PHE A 209 34.07 -6.26 2.01
N GLY A 210 35.05 -5.71 1.30
CA GLY A 210 36.38 -6.26 1.16
C GLY A 210 37.38 -5.18 1.52
N SER A 211 38.29 -5.46 2.45
CA SER A 211 39.41 -4.58 2.76
C SER A 211 40.73 -5.34 2.65
N TRP A 212 41.73 -4.66 2.10
CA TRP A 212 43.11 -5.12 2.07
C TRP A 212 43.97 -4.09 2.78
N GLN A 213 44.72 -4.55 3.78
CA GLN A 213 45.64 -3.73 4.54
C GLN A 213 47.03 -4.36 4.50
N TYR A 214 47.99 -3.59 4.01
CA TYR A 214 49.41 -3.90 4.14
C TYR A 214 49.97 -3.13 5.33
N SER A 215 50.66 -3.83 6.24
CA SER A 215 51.38 -3.21 7.34
C SER A 215 52.80 -3.78 7.43
N ASN A 216 53.75 -2.94 7.85
CA ASN A 216 55.09 -3.38 8.18
C ASN A 216 55.43 -2.85 9.58
N ILE A 217 55.30 -3.71 10.59
CA ILE A 217 55.49 -3.30 11.98
C ILE A 217 56.89 -3.73 12.43
N GLU A 218 57.74 -2.75 12.76
CA GLU A 218 59.16 -2.92 13.13
C GLU A 218 59.51 -2.02 14.35
N GLY A 219 60.45 -2.46 15.19
CA GLY A 219 60.91 -1.70 16.37
C GLY A 219 61.50 -2.58 17.48
N ASN A 220 62.19 -1.97 18.45
CA ASN A 220 62.92 -2.72 19.49
C ASN A 220 62.03 -3.33 20.60
N ASP A 221 60.83 -2.78 20.85
CA ASP A 221 59.93 -3.23 21.94
C ASP A 221 58.64 -3.92 21.43
N MET A 222 58.67 -4.43 20.21
CA MET A 222 57.53 -5.02 19.48
C MET A 222 56.80 -6.13 20.24
N ALA A 223 57.53 -6.99 20.95
CA ALA A 223 56.97 -8.12 21.69
C ALA A 223 56.11 -7.71 22.89
N LYS A 224 56.18 -6.45 23.34
CA LYS A 224 55.41 -5.94 24.48
C LYS A 224 54.04 -5.39 24.09
N TYR A 225 53.89 -4.86 22.87
CA TYR A 225 52.71 -4.11 22.44
C TYR A 225 51.92 -4.76 21.30
N THR A 226 52.48 -5.78 20.64
CA THR A 226 51.84 -6.37 19.45
C THR A 226 52.07 -7.88 19.45
N HIS A 227 51.01 -8.65 19.17
CA HIS A 227 51.09 -10.11 19.12
C HIS A 227 52.04 -10.57 18.00
N PRO A 228 52.84 -11.65 18.18
CA PRO A 228 53.86 -12.09 17.20
C PRO A 228 53.35 -12.31 15.77
N LEU A 229 52.07 -12.67 15.61
CA LEU A 229 51.40 -12.85 14.31
C LEU A 229 51.34 -11.59 13.45
N PHE A 230 51.54 -10.40 14.03
CA PHE A 230 51.47 -9.12 13.33
C PHE A 230 52.85 -8.45 13.17
N HIS A 231 53.95 -9.14 13.51
CA HIS A 231 55.31 -8.60 13.38
C HIS A 231 55.79 -8.65 11.93
N GLY A 232 56.52 -7.62 11.48
CA GLY A 232 57.05 -7.53 10.13
C GLY A 232 55.97 -7.21 9.08
N LYS A 233 56.22 -7.61 7.83
CA LYS A 233 55.35 -7.34 6.68
C LYS A 233 54.15 -8.28 6.67
N THR A 234 52.96 -7.75 6.89
CA THR A 234 51.71 -8.51 6.85
C THR A 234 50.75 -7.97 5.81
N ASN A 235 50.01 -8.89 5.17
CA ASN A 235 48.87 -8.58 4.31
C ASN A 235 47.62 -9.13 4.99
N THR A 236 46.72 -8.25 5.40
CA THR A 236 45.45 -8.64 6.01
C THR A 236 44.34 -8.40 5.00
N ILE A 237 43.57 -9.45 4.69
CA ILE A 237 42.39 -9.39 3.84
C ILE A 237 41.18 -9.68 4.71
N SER A 238 40.24 -8.74 4.77
CA SER A 238 38.96 -8.94 5.45
C SER A 238 37.85 -8.95 4.41
N ILE A 239 37.03 -9.99 4.43
CA ILE A 239 35.82 -10.10 3.61
C ILE A 239 34.68 -10.39 4.56
N GLY A 240 33.60 -9.63 4.45
CA GLY A 240 32.43 -9.82 5.28
C GLY A 240 31.14 -9.51 4.55
N LEU A 241 30.08 -10.13 5.03
CA LEU A 241 28.71 -9.87 4.61
C LEU A 241 27.96 -9.39 5.85
N ASN A 242 27.33 -8.22 5.77
CA ASN A 242 26.39 -7.77 6.79
C ASN A 242 24.96 -8.06 6.32
N PHE A 243 24.14 -8.59 7.21
CA PHE A 243 22.71 -8.76 6.99
C PHE A 243 21.99 -8.38 8.28
N GLY A 244 21.39 -7.19 8.31
CA GLY A 244 20.66 -6.65 9.45
C GLY A 244 19.16 -6.58 9.18
N PHE A 245 18.36 -6.91 10.19
CA PHE A 245 16.90 -6.72 10.24
C PHE A 245 16.54 -5.44 11.00
#